data_AF-A0A1G6U7I2-F1
#
_entry.id   AF-A0A1G6U7I2-F1
#
_cell.length_a   1.000
_cell.length_b   1.000
_cell.length_c   1.000
_cell.angle_alpha   90.00
_cell.angle_beta   90.00
_cell.angle_gamma   90.00
#
_symmetry.space_group_name_H-M   'P 1'
#
loop_
_entity.id
_entity.type
_entity.pdbx_description
1 polymer ?
#
loop_
_entity_poly.entity_id
_entity_poly.type
_entity_poly.pdbx_seq_one_letter_code
_entity_poly.pdbx_strand_id
1 'polypeptide(L)'
;MEKYLENLGSRKEDHRVGEKKYSMKKIVDFYISTILKSAEFNSPDPVANMDLLLPDFKTVFATCVQQYKNRYPDQDVTFTETYRSNVLQEKYYNDGASKVKKDGMHHFGIAGDSIFIIGGKKTYKGDVNLLRKIYNDNGLTILGMWDPLHVQYIPVAEQQRLRDMVSEAVAGKQQAEKKFVLLDHMEDAPYGVCTVYGEEKCYRGKKYICDRNPTGDLEWAAMDENC
;
A
#
# COMPACT_ATOMS: atom_id res chain seq x y z
N MET A 1 -19.93 37.44 33.30
CA MET A 1 -18.62 38.10 33.08
C MET A 1 -17.55 37.42 33.92
N GLU A 2 -17.49 36.09 33.89
CA GLU A 2 -17.01 35.27 32.76
C GLU A 2 -15.48 35.28 32.73
N LYS A 3 -14.91 34.14 33.12
CA LYS A 3 -14.43 33.14 32.16
C LYS A 3 -13.48 33.83 31.19
N TYR A 4 -12.17 33.71 31.36
CA TYR A 4 -11.26 33.59 30.21
C TYR A 4 -9.79 33.31 30.55
N LEU A 5 -9.39 32.85 31.75
CA LEU A 5 -7.97 32.56 32.02
C LEU A 5 -7.67 31.27 32.81
N GLU A 6 -8.58 30.30 32.78
CA GLU A 6 -8.27 28.92 33.20
C GLU A 6 -8.72 27.95 32.10
N ASN A 7 -7.91 27.86 31.04
CA ASN A 7 -8.00 26.74 30.10
C ASN A 7 -6.71 26.57 29.28
N LEU A 8 -5.58 26.44 29.98
CA LEU A 8 -4.51 25.56 29.52
C LEU A 8 -4.55 24.29 30.37
N GLY A 9 -5.74 23.68 30.39
CA GLY A 9 -5.89 22.31 30.79
C GLY A 9 -5.01 21.48 29.87
N SER A 10 -3.94 20.94 30.44
CA SER A 10 -3.53 19.55 30.28
C SER A 10 -4.64 18.76 29.59
N ARG A 11 -4.57 18.65 28.26
CA ARG A 11 -5.27 17.57 27.56
C ARG A 11 -4.53 16.32 27.96
N LYS A 12 -4.93 15.77 29.10
CA LYS A 12 -4.85 14.35 29.36
C LYS A 12 -5.41 13.69 28.10
N GLU A 13 -4.54 13.06 27.33
CA GLU A 13 -4.95 12.12 26.31
C GLU A 13 -5.87 11.12 27.02
N ASP A 14 -7.16 11.25 26.72
CA ASP A 14 -8.21 10.48 27.33
C ASP A 14 -8.05 9.05 26.81
N HIS A 15 -7.32 8.24 27.58
CA HIS A 15 -7.19 6.81 27.38
C HIS A 15 -8.57 6.16 27.50
N ARG A 16 -9.23 5.92 26.36
CA ARG A 16 -10.25 4.87 26.19
C ARG A 16 -10.47 4.52 24.71
N VAL A 17 -10.49 3.19 24.46
CA VAL A 17 -10.77 2.45 23.21
C VAL A 17 -9.57 2.21 22.28
N GLY A 18 -8.77 1.19 22.64
CA GLY A 18 -7.95 0.33 21.78
C GLY A 18 -7.15 0.99 20.65
N GLU A 19 -5.88 1.30 20.90
CA GLU A 19 -4.94 1.65 19.82
C GLU A 19 -4.99 0.57 18.73
N LYS A 20 -5.24 1.00 17.48
CA LYS A 20 -5.20 0.09 16.34
C LYS A 20 -3.77 -0.45 16.20
N LYS A 21 -3.62 -1.78 16.29
CA LYS A 21 -2.32 -2.50 16.24
C LYS A 21 -1.61 -2.42 14.87
N TYR A 22 -2.23 -1.82 13.87
CA TYR A 22 -1.74 -1.71 12.50
C TYR A 22 -1.92 -0.29 11.97
N SER A 23 -1.03 0.15 11.07
CA SER A 23 -1.12 1.44 10.38
C SER A 23 -1.46 1.24 8.91
N MET A 24 -2.67 1.66 8.52
CA MET A 24 -3.09 1.63 7.11
C MET A 24 -2.16 2.42 6.21
N LYS A 25 -1.68 3.58 6.68
CA LYS A 25 -0.74 4.40 5.94
C LYS A 25 0.55 3.63 5.62
N LYS A 26 1.12 2.92 6.61
CA LYS A 26 2.32 2.10 6.38
C LYS A 26 2.09 0.99 5.36
N ILE A 27 0.91 0.37 5.37
CA ILE A 27 0.56 -0.67 4.38
C ILE A 27 0.52 -0.08 2.97
N VAL A 28 -0.15 1.07 2.80
CA VAL A 28 -0.23 1.78 1.52
C VAL A 28 1.16 2.22 1.04
N ASP A 29 1.96 2.82 1.92
CA ASP A 29 3.32 3.25 1.60
C ASP A 29 4.17 2.05 1.13
N PHE A 30 4.13 0.93 1.87
CA PHE A 30 4.84 -0.29 1.52
C PHE A 30 4.39 -0.87 0.18
N TYR A 31 3.08 -0.88 -0.09
CA TYR A 31 2.55 -1.34 -1.37
C TYR A 31 3.11 -0.51 -2.53
N ILE A 32 3.09 0.83 -2.42
CA ILE A 32 3.54 1.72 -3.49
C ILE A 32 5.07 1.71 -3.65
N SER A 33 5.81 1.66 -2.55
CA SER A 33 7.27 1.74 -2.57
C SER A 33 7.94 0.43 -2.95
N THR A 34 7.32 -0.70 -2.58
CA THR A 34 7.93 -2.04 -2.63
C THR A 34 7.16 -2.96 -3.55
N ILE A 35 5.90 -3.28 -3.24
CA ILE A 35 5.11 -4.29 -3.96
C ILE A 35 4.91 -3.90 -5.42
N LEU A 36 4.46 -2.68 -5.69
CA LEU A 36 4.17 -2.18 -7.02
C LEU A 36 5.40 -2.15 -7.95
N LYS A 37 6.60 -2.16 -7.38
CA LYS A 37 7.87 -2.12 -8.12
C LYS A 37 8.57 -3.47 -8.20
N SER A 38 8.05 -4.49 -7.53
CA SER A 38 8.65 -5.82 -7.49
C SER A 38 8.47 -6.53 -8.84
N ALA A 39 9.46 -7.32 -9.23
CA ALA A 39 9.40 -8.12 -10.46
C ALA A 39 8.28 -9.17 -10.38
N GLU A 40 7.94 -9.58 -9.16
CA GLU A 40 6.89 -10.54 -8.85
C GLU A 40 5.49 -9.93 -8.88
N PHE A 41 5.33 -8.60 -9.06
CA PHE A 41 4.03 -7.93 -8.98
C PHE A 41 2.94 -8.58 -9.84
N ASN A 42 3.30 -9.03 -11.04
CA ASN A 42 2.41 -9.73 -11.98
C ASN A 42 2.69 -11.24 -12.08
N SER A 43 3.38 -11.84 -11.10
CA SER A 43 3.75 -13.26 -11.11
C SER A 43 2.50 -14.14 -11.27
N PRO A 44 2.45 -15.05 -12.25
CA PRO A 44 1.37 -16.03 -12.34
C PRO A 44 1.53 -17.18 -11.33
N ASP A 45 2.68 -17.27 -10.66
CA ASP A 45 3.03 -18.35 -9.74
C ASP A 45 2.99 -17.87 -8.28
N PRO A 46 2.70 -18.78 -7.31
CA PRO A 46 2.72 -18.45 -5.89
C PRO A 46 4.10 -17.97 -5.46
N VAL A 47 4.15 -16.90 -4.67
CA VAL A 47 5.40 -16.27 -4.25
C VAL A 47 5.57 -16.44 -2.74
N ALA A 48 6.70 -17.01 -2.30
CA ALA A 48 7.07 -17.15 -0.89
C ALA A 48 8.19 -16.17 -0.47
N ASN A 49 8.34 -15.06 -1.20
CA ASN A 49 9.34 -14.03 -0.92
C ASN A 49 8.94 -13.21 0.32
N MET A 50 9.72 -13.33 1.39
CA MET A 50 9.50 -12.61 2.66
C MET A 50 9.70 -11.09 2.52
N ASP A 51 10.41 -10.61 1.50
CA ASP A 51 10.60 -9.18 1.29
C ASP A 51 9.34 -8.48 0.77
N LEU A 52 8.37 -9.26 0.30
CA LEU A 52 7.04 -8.78 -0.08
C LEU A 52 6.03 -8.82 1.08
N LEU A 53 6.47 -9.13 2.30
CA LEU A 53 5.68 -8.94 3.50
C LEU A 53 6.00 -7.61 4.18
N LEU A 54 4.95 -6.92 4.63
CA LEU A 54 5.06 -5.72 5.44
C LEU A 54 5.98 -5.99 6.66
N PRO A 55 6.99 -5.15 6.94
CA PRO A 55 7.90 -5.36 8.06
C PRO A 55 7.21 -5.55 9.42
N ASP A 56 6.21 -4.71 9.74
CA ASP A 56 5.47 -4.83 10.99
C ASP A 56 4.74 -6.19 11.09
N PHE A 57 4.19 -6.69 9.97
CA PHE A 57 3.57 -8.02 9.93
C PHE A 57 4.60 -9.13 10.14
N LYS A 58 5.78 -9.04 9.50
CA LYS A 58 6.89 -9.99 9.71
C LYS A 58 7.32 -10.06 11.17
N THR A 59 7.44 -8.92 11.84
CA THR A 59 7.83 -8.87 13.25
C THR A 59 6.79 -9.55 14.15
N VAL A 60 5.50 -9.30 13.91
CA VAL A 60 4.43 -9.96 14.67
C VAL A 60 4.41 -11.47 14.37
N PHE A 61 4.57 -11.86 13.11
CA PHE A 61 4.64 -13.27 12.74
C PHE A 61 5.84 -13.98 13.41
N ALA A 62 7.04 -13.40 13.37
CA ALA A 62 8.22 -13.96 14.03
C ALA A 62 8.00 -14.16 15.53
N THR A 63 7.29 -13.23 16.18
CA THR A 63 6.87 -13.36 17.59
C THR A 63 5.96 -14.56 17.79
N CYS A 64 4.99 -14.77 16.88
CA CYS A 64 4.10 -15.92 16.92
C CYS A 64 4.86 -17.24 16.75
N VAL A 65 5.80 -17.30 15.79
CA VAL A 65 6.66 -18.46 15.57
C VAL A 65 7.46 -18.77 16.83
N GLN A 66 8.05 -17.76 17.47
CA GLN A 66 8.80 -17.96 18.71
C GLN A 66 7.92 -18.51 19.85
N GLN A 67 6.69 -18.00 20.00
CA GLN A 67 5.74 -18.52 20.98
C GLN A 67 5.34 -19.98 20.70
N TYR A 68 5.17 -20.36 19.43
CA TYR A 68 4.92 -21.75 19.05
C TYR A 68 6.11 -22.65 19.39
N LYS A 69 7.34 -22.19 19.09
CA LYS A 69 8.58 -22.91 19.38
C LYS A 69 8.82 -23.14 20.87
N ASN A 70 8.33 -22.25 21.74
CA ASN A 70 8.39 -22.47 23.18
C ASN A 70 7.61 -23.74 23.61
N ARG A 71 6.58 -24.15 22.86
CA ARG A 71 5.82 -25.38 23.10
C ARG A 71 6.36 -26.58 22.32
N TYR A 72 6.90 -26.34 21.13
CA TYR A 72 7.45 -27.35 20.22
C TYR A 72 8.86 -26.96 19.74
N PRO A 73 9.91 -27.19 20.56
CA PRO A 73 11.27 -26.71 20.26
C PRO A 73 11.88 -27.21 18.94
N ASP A 74 11.49 -28.42 18.51
CA ASP A 74 12.00 -29.06 17.29
C ASP A 74 11.13 -28.82 16.04
N GLN A 75 10.16 -27.91 16.15
CA GLN A 75 9.28 -27.53 15.04
C GLN A 75 9.47 -26.06 14.69
N ASP A 76 9.15 -25.70 13.45
CA ASP A 76 9.13 -24.31 13.00
C ASP A 76 7.85 -24.02 12.18
N VAL A 77 7.61 -22.74 11.90
CA VAL A 77 6.50 -22.28 11.07
C VAL A 77 7.01 -21.23 10.08
N THR A 78 6.66 -21.39 8.82
CA THR A 78 6.99 -20.45 7.74
C THR A 78 5.79 -20.29 6.79
N PHE A 79 5.99 -19.69 5.63
CA PHE A 79 4.95 -19.52 4.60
C PHE A 79 5.17 -20.43 3.38
N THR A 80 4.07 -20.89 2.78
CA THR A 80 4.04 -21.39 1.39
C THR A 80 3.80 -20.28 0.40
N GLU A 81 3.09 -19.22 0.80
CA GLU A 81 2.80 -18.06 -0.03
C GLU A 81 2.76 -16.81 0.87
N THR A 82 3.47 -15.77 0.46
CA THR A 82 3.56 -14.46 1.10
C THR A 82 3.01 -13.34 0.22
N TYR A 83 2.97 -13.55 -1.09
CA TYR A 83 2.44 -12.61 -2.05
C TYR A 83 1.69 -13.34 -3.16
N ARG A 84 0.57 -12.73 -3.57
CA ARG A 84 -0.30 -13.19 -4.65
C ARG A 84 -0.62 -12.02 -5.55
N SER A 85 -0.26 -12.12 -6.82
CA SER A 85 -0.63 -11.12 -7.81
C SER A 85 -2.13 -11.16 -8.10
N ASN A 86 -2.64 -10.10 -8.73
CA ASN A 86 -4.01 -10.11 -9.25
C ASN A 86 -4.21 -11.14 -10.38
N VAL A 87 -3.14 -11.46 -11.14
CA VAL A 87 -3.16 -12.51 -12.17
C VAL A 87 -3.43 -13.88 -11.53
N LEU A 88 -2.67 -14.24 -10.50
CA LEU A 88 -2.85 -15.50 -9.78
C LEU A 88 -4.16 -15.52 -8.98
N GLN A 89 -4.55 -14.38 -8.39
CA GLN A 89 -5.82 -14.27 -7.65
C GLN A 89 -7.03 -14.52 -8.56
N GLU A 90 -7.03 -13.99 -9.79
CA GLU A 90 -8.10 -14.26 -10.75
C GLU A 90 -8.12 -15.73 -11.17
N LYS A 91 -6.95 -16.36 -11.38
CA LYS A 91 -6.85 -17.80 -11.62
C LYS A 91 -7.48 -18.61 -10.48
N TYR A 92 -7.12 -18.31 -9.23
CA TYR A 92 -7.69 -19.01 -8.05
C TYR A 92 -9.19 -18.78 -7.90
N TYR A 93 -9.69 -17.60 -8.26
CA TYR A 93 -11.12 -17.35 -8.29
C TYR A 93 -11.84 -18.21 -9.34
N ASN A 94 -11.30 -18.25 -10.57
CA ASN A 94 -11.87 -19.03 -11.66
C ASN A 94 -11.83 -20.54 -11.38
N ASP A 95 -10.80 -21.02 -10.70
CA ASP A 95 -10.65 -22.42 -10.26
C ASP A 95 -11.53 -22.75 -9.03
N GLY A 96 -12.24 -21.78 -8.47
CA GLY A 96 -13.09 -21.95 -7.28
C GLY A 96 -12.33 -22.02 -5.96
N ALA A 97 -11.00 -21.89 -5.98
CA ALA A 97 -10.12 -21.89 -4.81
C ALA A 97 -10.21 -20.59 -3.99
N SER A 98 -10.68 -19.49 -4.59
CA SER A 98 -10.92 -18.23 -3.88
C SER A 98 -12.32 -17.68 -4.14
N LYS A 99 -12.86 -16.94 -3.16
CA LYS A 99 -14.09 -16.13 -3.31
C LYS A 99 -13.81 -14.68 -3.68
N VAL A 100 -12.55 -14.28 -3.68
CA VAL A 100 -12.10 -12.92 -3.99
C VAL A 100 -11.51 -12.93 -5.39
N LYS A 101 -12.09 -12.16 -6.32
CA LYS A 101 -11.61 -12.12 -7.71
C LYS A 101 -10.30 -11.35 -7.87
N LYS A 102 -10.13 -10.25 -7.13
CA LYS A 102 -8.98 -9.36 -7.19
C LYS A 102 -8.67 -8.73 -5.84
N ASP A 103 -7.47 -8.20 -5.71
CA ASP A 103 -7.00 -7.42 -4.57
C ASP A 103 -7.07 -8.23 -3.26
N GLY A 104 -6.72 -9.52 -3.30
CA GLY A 104 -6.61 -10.35 -2.09
C GLY A 104 -5.61 -9.76 -1.09
N MET A 105 -5.71 -10.07 0.20
CA MET A 105 -4.81 -9.47 1.21
C MET A 105 -3.32 -9.81 0.99
N HIS A 106 -3.06 -10.94 0.32
CA HIS A 106 -1.73 -11.31 -0.18
C HIS A 106 -1.18 -10.26 -1.17
N HIS A 107 -2.03 -9.65 -2.00
CA HIS A 107 -1.62 -8.63 -2.97
C HIS A 107 -1.07 -7.36 -2.30
N PHE A 108 -1.43 -7.12 -1.05
CA PHE A 108 -0.94 -5.96 -0.28
C PHE A 108 0.24 -6.32 0.64
N GLY A 109 0.76 -7.54 0.59
CA GLY A 109 1.89 -7.98 1.42
C GLY A 109 1.56 -8.09 2.91
N ILE A 110 0.29 -8.31 3.25
CA ILE A 110 -0.20 -8.35 4.65
C ILE A 110 -0.94 -9.65 4.98
N ALA A 111 -0.81 -10.67 4.15
CA ALA A 111 -1.30 -12.00 4.41
C ALA A 111 -0.25 -13.04 4.02
N GLY A 112 -0.38 -14.23 4.57
CA GLY A 112 0.46 -15.36 4.23
C GLY A 112 -0.22 -16.68 4.56
N ASP A 113 0.07 -17.69 3.76
CA ASP A 113 -0.44 -19.05 3.95
C ASP A 113 0.66 -19.84 4.66
N SER A 114 0.44 -20.14 5.94
CA SER A 114 1.47 -20.70 6.83
C SER A 114 1.65 -22.21 6.60
N ILE A 115 2.83 -22.74 6.96
CA ILE A 115 3.14 -24.17 6.95
C ILE A 115 4.12 -24.52 8.06
N PHE A 116 4.01 -25.73 8.61
CA PHE A 116 4.94 -26.21 9.62
C PHE A 116 6.19 -26.80 8.99
N ILE A 117 7.30 -26.73 9.70
CA ILE A 117 8.53 -27.46 9.42
C ILE A 117 8.73 -28.45 10.57
N ILE A 118 8.61 -29.74 10.29
CA ILE A 118 8.78 -30.81 11.29
C ILE A 118 9.78 -31.82 10.74
N GLY A 119 10.87 -32.06 11.47
CA GLY A 119 11.97 -32.90 10.97
C GLY A 119 12.57 -32.38 9.66
N GLY A 120 12.66 -31.05 9.51
CA GLY A 120 13.18 -30.39 8.31
C GLY A 120 12.24 -30.41 7.09
N LYS A 121 11.02 -30.95 7.21
CA LYS A 121 10.08 -31.06 6.09
C LYS A 121 8.86 -30.16 6.28
N LYS A 122 8.46 -29.49 5.19
CA LYS A 122 7.20 -28.74 5.11
C LYS A 122 6.01 -29.68 5.26
N THR A 123 5.08 -29.38 6.16
CA THR A 123 3.92 -30.23 6.44
C THR A 123 2.75 -29.44 7.04
N TYR A 124 1.54 -29.96 6.86
CA TYR A 124 0.31 -29.46 7.50
C TYR A 124 -0.01 -30.16 8.83
N LYS A 125 0.87 -31.05 9.32
CA LYS A 125 0.64 -31.91 10.48
C LYS A 125 1.05 -31.30 11.84
N GLY A 126 1.20 -29.98 11.95
CA GLY A 126 1.51 -29.31 13.21
C GLY A 126 0.27 -29.06 14.08
N ASP A 127 0.47 -28.46 15.26
CA ASP A 127 -0.64 -28.07 16.14
C ASP A 127 -1.27 -26.76 15.63
N VAL A 128 -2.18 -26.92 14.67
CA VAL A 128 -2.95 -25.83 14.05
C VAL A 128 -3.76 -25.06 15.09
N ASN A 129 -4.32 -25.71 16.10
CA ASN A 129 -5.18 -25.05 17.09
C ASN A 129 -4.35 -24.10 17.97
N LEU A 130 -3.18 -24.57 18.43
CA LEU A 130 -2.26 -23.72 19.18
C LEU A 130 -1.78 -22.54 18.33
N LEU A 131 -1.32 -22.80 17.10
CA LEU A 131 -0.81 -21.74 16.22
C LEU A 131 -1.89 -20.68 15.95
N ARG A 132 -3.14 -21.10 15.72
CA ARG A 132 -4.26 -20.17 15.52
C ARG A 132 -4.54 -19.33 16.76
N LYS A 133 -4.48 -19.93 17.95
CA LYS A 133 -4.62 -19.20 19.21
C LYS A 133 -3.52 -18.14 19.34
N ILE A 134 -2.27 -18.52 19.07
CA ILE A 134 -1.12 -17.62 19.11
C ILE A 134 -1.31 -16.43 18.15
N TYR A 135 -1.71 -16.68 16.90
CA TYR A 135 -1.99 -15.60 15.94
C TYR A 135 -3.05 -14.62 16.47
N ASN A 136 -4.17 -15.13 16.98
CA ASN A 136 -5.23 -14.29 17.54
C ASN A 136 -4.77 -13.50 18.77
N ASP A 137 -4.05 -14.14 19.71
CA ASP A 137 -3.51 -13.49 20.91
C ASP A 137 -2.53 -12.35 20.52
N ASN A 138 -1.83 -12.51 19.38
CA ASN A 138 -0.95 -11.49 18.82
C ASN A 138 -1.67 -10.56 17.83
N GLY A 139 -3.00 -10.55 17.79
CA GLY A 139 -3.81 -9.59 17.01
C GLY A 139 -3.75 -9.80 15.49
N LEU A 140 -3.26 -10.96 15.03
CA LEU A 140 -3.40 -11.37 13.64
C LEU A 140 -4.80 -11.96 13.43
N THR A 141 -5.30 -11.86 12.21
CA THR A 141 -6.62 -12.36 11.82
C THR A 141 -6.47 -13.65 11.01
N ILE A 142 -7.33 -14.63 11.30
CA ILE A 142 -7.42 -15.89 10.53
C ILE A 142 -8.81 -15.96 9.91
N LEU A 143 -8.87 -16.36 8.63
CA LEU A 143 -10.14 -16.46 7.91
C LEU A 143 -10.75 -17.86 8.07
N GLY A 144 -11.68 -17.98 9.02
CA GLY A 144 -12.61 -19.12 9.11
C GLY A 144 -11.97 -20.51 9.23
N MET A 145 -12.74 -21.55 8.87
CA MET A 145 -12.29 -22.95 8.90
C MET A 145 -11.66 -23.42 7.58
N TRP A 146 -11.92 -22.71 6.48
CA TRP A 146 -11.62 -23.19 5.12
C TRP A 146 -10.16 -23.08 4.71
N ASP A 147 -9.41 -22.18 5.34
CA ASP A 147 -7.96 -22.12 5.24
C ASP A 147 -7.37 -21.86 6.64
N PRO A 148 -7.09 -22.92 7.41
CA PRO A 148 -6.76 -22.78 8.81
C PRO A 148 -5.37 -22.19 9.07
N LEU A 149 -4.56 -22.02 8.01
CA LEU A 149 -3.20 -21.48 8.09
C LEU A 149 -3.02 -20.17 7.32
N HIS A 150 -4.06 -19.70 6.63
CA HIS A 150 -4.15 -18.33 6.16
C HIS A 150 -4.22 -17.36 7.34
N VAL A 151 -3.25 -16.44 7.39
CA VAL A 151 -3.18 -15.40 8.41
C VAL A 151 -2.95 -14.05 7.75
N GLN A 152 -3.61 -13.00 8.28
CA GLN A 152 -3.52 -11.64 7.77
C GLN A 152 -3.39 -10.61 8.89
N TYR A 153 -2.78 -9.47 8.58
CA TYR A 153 -2.40 -8.45 9.56
C TYR A 153 -3.56 -7.56 10.03
N ILE A 154 -4.58 -7.37 9.18
CA ILE A 154 -5.75 -6.52 9.48
C ILE A 154 -7.02 -7.37 9.60
N PRO A 155 -8.03 -6.93 10.36
CA PRO A 155 -9.32 -7.63 10.39
C PRO A 155 -10.09 -7.47 9.08
N VAL A 156 -11.02 -8.40 8.82
CA VAL A 156 -11.89 -8.39 7.62
C VAL A 156 -12.62 -7.05 7.44
N ALA A 157 -13.09 -6.46 8.54
CA ALA A 157 -13.83 -5.19 8.54
C ALA A 157 -13.04 -4.00 7.97
N GLU A 158 -11.71 -4.09 7.91
CA GLU A 158 -10.85 -2.99 7.43
C GLU A 158 -10.31 -3.23 6.02
N GLN A 159 -10.58 -4.39 5.41
CA GLN A 159 -10.05 -4.73 4.08
C GLN A 159 -10.56 -3.78 2.99
N GLN A 160 -11.84 -3.39 3.05
CA GLN A 160 -12.39 -2.47 2.06
C GLN A 160 -11.70 -1.11 2.14
N ARG A 161 -11.53 -0.59 3.36
CA ARG A 161 -10.81 0.67 3.58
C ARG A 161 -9.39 0.62 3.04
N LEU A 162 -8.66 -0.49 3.23
CA LEU A 162 -7.33 -0.64 2.65
C LEU A 162 -7.36 -0.58 1.12
N ARG A 163 -8.29 -1.29 0.48
CA ARG A 163 -8.45 -1.27 -0.99
C ARG A 163 -8.69 0.15 -1.50
N ASP A 164 -9.58 0.88 -0.84
CA ASP A 164 -9.92 2.26 -1.21
C ASP A 164 -8.68 3.17 -1.09
N MET A 165 -7.97 3.11 0.04
CA MET A 165 -6.77 3.91 0.26
C MET A 165 -5.64 3.60 -0.73
N VAL A 166 -5.44 2.32 -1.08
CA VAL A 166 -4.45 1.95 -2.10
C VAL A 166 -4.87 2.45 -3.48
N SER A 167 -6.15 2.30 -3.84
CA SER A 167 -6.67 2.76 -5.13
C SER A 167 -6.50 4.28 -5.30
N GLU A 168 -6.84 5.06 -4.26
CA GLU A 168 -6.65 6.52 -4.26
C GLU A 168 -5.18 6.90 -4.42
N ALA A 169 -4.29 6.25 -3.67
CA ALA A 169 -2.87 6.57 -3.70
C ALA A 169 -2.20 6.19 -5.02
N VAL A 170 -2.59 5.06 -5.64
CA VAL A 170 -2.12 4.67 -6.98
C VAL A 170 -2.62 5.65 -8.04
N ALA A 171 -3.90 6.04 -8.00
CA ALA A 171 -4.46 7.02 -8.93
C ALA A 171 -3.77 8.38 -8.80
N GLY A 172 -3.55 8.85 -7.57
CA GLY A 172 -2.85 10.11 -7.30
C GLY A 172 -1.40 10.10 -7.81
N LYS A 173 -0.68 8.97 -7.67
CA LYS A 173 0.67 8.81 -8.21
C LYS A 173 0.69 8.84 -9.74
N GLN A 174 -0.23 8.12 -10.39
CA GLN A 174 -0.34 8.14 -11.86
C GLN A 174 -0.68 9.54 -12.39
N GLN A 175 -1.51 10.30 -11.68
CA GLN A 175 -1.83 11.68 -12.06
C GLN A 175 -0.61 12.61 -11.87
N ALA A 176 0.15 12.44 -10.79
CA ALA A 176 1.38 13.20 -10.56
C ALA A 176 2.46 12.89 -11.61
N GLU A 177 2.64 11.63 -11.97
CA GLU A 177 3.57 11.20 -13.03
C GLU A 177 3.15 11.74 -14.39
N LYS A 178 1.86 11.69 -14.74
CA LYS A 178 1.34 12.32 -15.97
C LYS A 178 1.56 13.82 -15.98
N LYS A 179 1.35 14.51 -14.85
CA LYS A 179 1.60 15.95 -14.73
C LYS A 179 3.09 16.28 -14.88
N PHE A 180 3.97 15.44 -14.33
CA PHE A 180 5.42 15.60 -14.47
C PHE A 180 5.88 15.39 -15.91
N VAL A 181 5.38 14.35 -16.59
CA VAL A 181 5.63 14.11 -18.03
C VAL A 181 5.07 15.22 -18.90
N LEU A 182 3.90 15.79 -18.55
CA LEU A 182 3.36 16.96 -19.24
C LEU A 182 4.25 18.21 -19.07
N LEU A 183 4.89 18.38 -17.91
CA LEU A 183 5.80 19.49 -17.64
C LEU A 183 7.17 19.28 -18.33
N ASP A 184 7.67 18.05 -18.37
CA ASP A 184 8.93 17.69 -19.04
C ASP A 184 8.80 17.62 -20.57
N HIS A 185 7.59 17.54 -21.13
CA HIS A 185 7.36 17.68 -22.58
C HIS A 185 7.05 19.13 -23.02
N MET A 186 7.19 20.12 -22.13
CA MET A 186 7.19 21.56 -22.47
C MET A 186 8.59 22.07 -22.84
N GLU A 187 9.43 21.24 -23.46
CA GLU A 187 10.78 21.66 -23.88
C GLU A 187 10.81 22.52 -25.15
N ASP A 188 9.70 22.59 -25.89
CA ASP A 188 9.55 23.46 -27.06
C ASP A 188 8.40 24.45 -26.83
N ALA A 189 8.77 25.69 -26.47
CA ALA A 189 7.90 26.86 -26.21
C ALA A 189 6.96 26.77 -24.96
N PRO A 190 6.59 27.91 -24.35
CA PRO A 190 5.55 27.94 -23.32
C PRO A 190 4.17 27.69 -23.97
N TYR A 191 3.85 26.45 -24.31
CA TYR A 191 2.48 26.04 -24.66
C TYR A 191 1.62 25.96 -23.39
N GLY A 192 1.37 27.11 -22.78
CA GLY A 192 0.36 27.29 -21.74
C GLY A 192 -0.53 28.47 -22.11
N VAL A 193 -1.82 28.40 -21.78
CA VAL A 193 -2.72 29.55 -21.90
C VAL A 193 -2.23 30.62 -20.93
N CYS A 194 -1.89 31.79 -21.44
CA CYS A 194 -1.61 32.94 -20.58
C CYS A 194 -2.94 33.55 -20.14
N THR A 195 -3.02 34.01 -18.89
CA THR A 195 -4.29 34.46 -18.31
C THR A 195 -4.38 35.97 -18.17
N VAL A 196 -3.27 36.68 -18.44
CA VAL A 196 -3.15 38.13 -18.26
C VAL A 196 -2.51 38.74 -19.50
N TYR A 197 -3.31 39.42 -20.31
CA TYR A 197 -2.85 40.16 -21.49
C TYR A 197 -1.72 41.13 -21.13
N GLY A 198 -0.63 41.09 -21.88
CA GLY A 198 0.56 41.93 -21.67
C GLY A 198 1.51 41.46 -20.57
N GLU A 199 1.25 40.33 -19.91
CA GLU A 199 2.24 39.70 -19.02
C GLU A 199 3.48 39.32 -19.85
N GLU A 200 4.68 39.62 -19.36
CA GLU A 200 5.94 39.24 -20.00
C GLU A 200 6.64 38.14 -19.19
N LYS A 201 7.24 37.16 -19.87
CA LYS A 201 8.05 36.10 -19.24
C LYS A 201 9.34 35.86 -19.98
N CYS A 202 10.39 35.62 -19.20
CA CYS A 202 11.66 35.12 -19.70
C CYS A 202 11.69 33.60 -19.61
N TYR A 203 11.95 32.92 -20.73
CA TYR A 203 12.11 31.47 -20.77
C TYR A 203 13.27 31.07 -21.70
N ARG A 204 14.25 30.35 -21.15
CA ARG A 204 15.47 29.91 -21.86
C ARG A 204 16.19 31.06 -22.62
N GLY A 205 16.25 32.24 -22.00
CA GLY A 205 16.91 33.43 -22.56
C GLY A 205 16.13 34.16 -23.66
N LYS A 206 14.87 33.78 -23.90
CA LYS A 206 13.96 34.47 -24.81
C LYS A 206 12.79 35.07 -24.05
N LYS A 207 12.41 36.27 -24.45
CA LYS A 207 11.27 36.98 -23.88
C LYS A 207 9.99 36.60 -24.62
N TYR A 208 8.90 36.44 -23.87
CA TYR A 208 7.56 36.13 -24.38
C TYR A 208 6.58 37.14 -23.79
N ILE A 209 5.55 37.49 -24.54
CA ILE A 209 4.43 38.32 -24.09
C ILE A 209 3.12 37.57 -24.27
N CYS A 210 2.21 37.72 -23.32
CA CYS A 210 0.85 37.21 -23.46
C CYS A 210 0.05 38.13 -24.38
N ASP A 211 -0.33 37.65 -25.55
CA ASP A 211 -1.09 38.41 -26.55
C ASP A 211 -2.31 37.62 -27.04
N ARG A 212 -3.20 38.29 -27.78
CA ARG A 212 -4.34 37.63 -28.42
C ARG A 212 -3.93 37.04 -29.76
N ASN A 213 -4.28 35.79 -29.96
CA ASN A 213 -4.15 35.13 -31.24
C ASN A 213 -5.27 35.56 -32.21
N PRO A 214 -5.23 35.12 -33.48
CA PRO A 214 -6.25 35.47 -34.48
C PRO A 214 -7.68 35.00 -34.12
N THR A 215 -7.84 34.00 -33.24
CA THR A 215 -9.15 33.54 -32.74
C THR A 215 -9.63 34.34 -31.53
N GLY A 216 -8.80 35.24 -31.00
CA GLY A 216 -9.11 36.14 -29.88
C GLY A 216 -8.74 35.59 -28.50
N ASP A 217 -8.14 34.40 -28.45
CA ASP A 217 -7.70 33.72 -27.23
C ASP A 217 -6.31 34.21 -26.80
N LEU A 218 -6.03 34.16 -25.50
CA LEU A 218 -4.73 34.59 -24.95
C LEU A 218 -3.69 33.47 -25.06
N GLU A 219 -2.57 33.75 -25.71
CA GLU A 219 -1.42 32.85 -25.85
C GLU A 219 -0.07 33.57 -25.69
N TRP A 220 0.97 32.82 -25.37
CA TRP A 220 2.33 33.36 -25.31
C TRP A 220 2.90 33.54 -26.73
N ALA A 221 3.16 34.77 -27.11
CA ALA A 221 3.90 35.13 -28.32
C ALA A 221 5.38 35.34 -28.00
N ALA A 222 6.27 34.72 -28.78
CA ALA A 222 7.70 34.97 -28.66
C ALA A 222 8.03 36.39 -29.12
N MET A 223 8.86 37.09 -28.35
CA MET A 223 9.42 38.37 -28.75
C MET A 223 10.81 38.15 -29.36
N ASP A 224 11.20 38.99 -30.32
CA ASP A 224 12.56 39.03 -30.87
C ASP A 224 13.56 39.70 -29.90
N GLU A 225 13.36 39.50 -28.59
CA GLU A 225 14.16 40.04 -27.51
C GLU A 225 14.70 38.90 -26.66
N ASN A 226 16.00 38.95 -26.36
CA ASN A 226 16.57 38.09 -25.34
C ASN A 226 16.33 38.69 -23.96
N CYS A 227 16.26 37.79 -23.00
CA CYS A 227 16.43 38.06 -21.58
C CYS A 227 17.65 37.24 -21.11
#